data_AF-A0A448WNV9-F1
#
_entry.id   AF-A0A448WNV9-F1
#
_cell.length_a   1.000
_cell.length_b   1.000
_cell.length_c   1.000
_cell.angle_alpha   90.00
_cell.angle_beta   90.00
_cell.angle_gamma   90.00
#
_symmetry.space_group_name_H-M   'P 1'
#
loop_
_entity.id
_entity.type
_entity.pdbx_description
1 polymer ?
#
loop_
_entity_poly.entity_id
_entity_poly.type
_entity_poly.pdbx_seq_one_letter_code
_entity_poly.pdbx_strand_id
1 'polypeptide(L)'
;MVDQRLALHLIILVQAALLSSAFNSSNDGSHDSGCAGYSRAFAENVGEVITCIANHTSPMSYCGSCQRLLNRLHHIVTDNISASQDGVLCAELVLPVSELMPTYNALKFIIDIWDSSSCSKCLTDPVYFDLKFLLPSSSSTIDLHHFYENLVKGAKRFDVSAYPSEPTAYNNLTQRFFQLLDKTITCFNLYINYSASSLLDSFNFPGVDLIEPQG
;
A
#
# COMPACT_ATOMS: atom_id res chain seq x y z
N MET A 1 -17.66 -12.74 9.82
CA MET A 1 -16.45 -11.96 9.52
C MET A 1 -16.68 -11.26 8.19
N VAL A 2 -16.91 -9.96 8.22
CA VAL A 2 -17.06 -9.16 6.99
C VAL A 2 -15.71 -9.18 6.28
N ASP A 3 -15.70 -9.57 5.02
CA ASP A 3 -14.51 -9.72 4.20
C ASP A 3 -13.80 -8.37 4.07
N GLN A 4 -12.72 -8.17 4.83
CA GLN A 4 -11.94 -6.93 4.87
C GLN A 4 -11.41 -6.55 3.47
N ARG A 5 -11.21 -7.54 2.58
CA ARG A 5 -10.88 -7.32 1.17
C ARG A 5 -12.03 -6.60 0.45
N LEU A 6 -13.26 -7.05 0.66
CA LEU A 6 -14.46 -6.45 0.06
C LEU A 6 -14.71 -5.05 0.65
N ALA A 7 -14.52 -4.86 1.95
CA ALA A 7 -14.69 -3.57 2.61
C ALA A 7 -13.66 -2.52 2.12
N LEU A 8 -12.39 -2.89 1.93
CA LEU A 8 -11.37 -1.97 1.43
C LEU A 8 -11.58 -1.64 -0.05
N HIS A 9 -11.87 -2.66 -0.89
CA HIS A 9 -12.24 -2.43 -2.29
C HIS A 9 -13.53 -1.61 -2.41
N LEU A 10 -14.53 -1.84 -1.57
CA LEU A 10 -15.74 -1.03 -1.52
C LEU A 10 -15.44 0.38 -1.03
N ILE A 11 -14.60 0.60 -0.03
CA ILE A 11 -14.24 1.96 0.40
C ILE A 11 -13.49 2.71 -0.71
N ILE A 12 -12.54 2.07 -1.39
CA ILE A 12 -11.79 2.66 -2.51
C ILE A 12 -12.73 2.93 -3.69
N LEU A 13 -13.61 1.99 -4.05
CA LEU A 13 -14.56 2.13 -5.15
C LEU A 13 -15.70 3.11 -4.82
N VAL A 14 -16.16 3.16 -3.57
CA VAL A 14 -17.21 4.08 -3.10
C VAL A 14 -16.63 5.49 -2.97
N GLN A 15 -15.40 5.67 -2.50
CA GLN A 15 -14.74 6.97 -2.56
C GLN A 15 -14.50 7.42 -4.01
N ALA A 16 -14.06 6.51 -4.89
CA ALA A 16 -13.91 6.82 -6.32
C ALA A 16 -15.24 7.15 -7.00
N ALA A 17 -16.34 6.43 -6.68
CA ALA A 17 -17.66 6.61 -7.27
C ALA A 17 -18.46 7.81 -6.71
N LEU A 18 -18.35 8.07 -5.41
CA LEU A 18 -18.97 9.25 -4.78
C LEU A 18 -18.32 10.54 -5.26
N LEU A 19 -17.02 10.51 -5.57
CA LEU A 19 -16.32 11.69 -6.07
C LEU A 19 -16.54 11.89 -7.58
N SER A 20 -16.61 10.84 -8.38
CA SER A 20 -16.90 10.97 -9.82
C SER A 20 -18.34 11.40 -10.15
N SER A 21 -19.30 11.17 -9.24
CA SER A 21 -20.69 11.67 -9.39
C SER A 21 -20.88 13.12 -8.92
N ALA A 22 -19.97 13.66 -8.11
CA ALA A 22 -20.04 15.03 -7.60
C ALA A 22 -19.46 16.09 -8.56
N PHE A 23 -18.67 15.69 -9.57
CA PHE A 23 -17.95 16.60 -10.46
C PHE A 23 -18.37 16.45 -11.92
N ASN A 24 -19.66 16.69 -12.18
CA ASN A 24 -20.17 16.94 -13.53
C ASN A 24 -20.28 18.47 -13.75
N SER A 25 -19.15 19.16 -13.66
CA SER A 25 -18.91 20.58 -13.98
C SER A 25 -17.46 20.85 -13.58
N SER A 26 -16.55 21.23 -14.47
CA SER A 26 -16.64 22.39 -15.34
C SER A 26 -15.66 22.20 -16.49
N ASN A 27 -16.11 22.40 -17.73
CA ASN A 27 -15.22 22.73 -18.83
C ASN A 27 -14.65 24.11 -18.52
N ASP A 28 -13.38 24.20 -18.17
CA ASP A 28 -12.63 25.42 -18.43
C ASP A 28 -11.22 25.06 -18.89
N GLY A 29 -10.90 25.49 -20.11
CA GLY A 29 -9.63 25.21 -20.74
C GLY A 29 -8.53 26.04 -20.10
N SER A 30 -7.55 25.40 -19.47
CA SER A 30 -6.31 26.10 -19.11
C SER A 30 -5.13 25.13 -19.03
N HIS A 31 -4.20 25.37 -19.97
CA HIS A 31 -2.79 24.98 -19.98
C HIS A 31 -2.44 23.49 -19.86
N ASP A 32 -1.95 22.95 -20.98
CA ASP A 32 -1.03 21.82 -21.05
C ASP A 32 0.23 22.16 -20.23
N SER A 33 0.12 21.98 -18.92
CA SER A 33 1.24 22.15 -18.00
C SER A 33 2.24 21.03 -18.29
N GLY A 34 3.53 21.36 -18.38
CA GLY A 34 4.62 20.38 -18.57
C GLY A 34 4.60 19.22 -17.54
N CYS A 35 3.76 19.30 -16.52
CA CYS A 35 3.55 18.32 -15.46
C CYS A 35 2.44 17.28 -15.75
N ALA A 36 1.79 17.29 -16.91
CA ALA A 36 0.77 16.28 -17.25
C ALA A 36 1.32 14.84 -17.20
N GLY A 37 2.58 14.64 -17.62
CA GLY A 37 3.28 13.36 -17.52
C GLY A 37 3.53 12.93 -16.07
N TYR A 38 3.95 13.88 -15.22
CA TYR A 38 4.15 13.67 -13.79
C TYR A 38 2.85 13.26 -13.10
N SER A 39 1.77 14.02 -13.33
CA SER A 39 0.45 13.75 -12.75
C SER A 39 -0.07 12.37 -13.13
N ARG A 40 0.08 11.98 -14.41
CA ARG A 40 -0.27 10.63 -14.87
C ARG A 40 0.54 9.55 -14.17
N ALA A 41 1.87 9.70 -14.11
CA ALA A 41 2.75 8.72 -13.47
C ALA A 41 2.44 8.56 -11.97
N PHE A 42 2.20 9.66 -11.28
CA PHE A 42 1.78 9.67 -9.88
C PHE A 42 0.45 8.92 -9.69
N ALA A 43 -0.60 9.30 -10.43
CA ALA A 43 -1.91 8.69 -10.31
C ALA A 43 -1.90 7.19 -10.62
N GLU A 44 -1.24 6.78 -11.72
CA GLU A 44 -1.12 5.36 -12.08
C GLU A 44 -0.39 4.58 -10.98
N ASN A 45 0.72 5.11 -10.45
CA ASN A 45 1.49 4.40 -9.44
C ASN A 45 0.77 4.33 -8.08
N VAL A 46 0.03 5.36 -7.68
CA VAL A 46 -0.89 5.32 -6.53
C VAL A 46 -1.94 4.20 -6.71
N GLY A 47 -2.54 4.10 -7.89
CA GLY A 47 -3.49 3.04 -8.22
C GLY A 47 -2.89 1.63 -8.10
N GLU A 48 -1.66 1.44 -8.59
CA GLU A 48 -0.91 0.19 -8.45
C GLU A 48 -0.63 -0.14 -6.97
N VAL A 49 -0.14 0.81 -6.17
CA VAL A 49 0.18 0.61 -4.74
C VAL A 49 -1.05 0.21 -3.94
N ILE A 50 -2.15 0.96 -4.09
CA ILE A 50 -3.40 0.69 -3.37
C ILE A 50 -3.91 -0.71 -3.72
N THR A 51 -3.86 -1.08 -5.00
CA THR A 51 -4.31 -2.40 -5.46
C THR A 51 -3.39 -3.52 -4.94
N CYS A 52 -2.08 -3.28 -4.88
CA CYS A 52 -1.13 -4.21 -4.30
C CYS A 52 -1.41 -4.45 -2.82
N ILE A 53 -1.61 -3.38 -2.04
CA ILE A 53 -1.95 -3.48 -0.62
C ILE A 53 -3.24 -4.29 -0.45
N ALA A 54 -4.30 -3.93 -1.19
CA ALA A 54 -5.59 -4.60 -1.12
C ALA A 54 -5.48 -6.11 -1.36
N ASN A 55 -4.74 -6.53 -2.39
CA ASN A 55 -4.56 -7.94 -2.75
C ASN A 55 -3.74 -8.75 -1.73
N HIS A 56 -2.86 -8.08 -0.98
CA HIS A 56 -1.95 -8.69 -0.01
C HIS A 56 -2.33 -8.39 1.45
N THR A 57 -3.58 -8.02 1.72
CA THR A 57 -4.09 -7.80 3.09
C THR A 57 -4.45 -9.08 3.84
N SER A 58 -4.72 -10.19 3.15
CA SER A 58 -5.11 -11.46 3.78
C SER A 58 -4.77 -12.69 2.93
N PRO A 59 -3.73 -13.47 3.25
CA PRO A 59 -2.80 -13.25 4.35
C PRO A 59 -2.01 -11.95 4.17
N MET A 60 -1.64 -11.30 5.28
CA MET A 60 -0.88 -10.05 5.24
C MET A 60 0.53 -10.31 4.69
N SER A 61 0.82 -9.76 3.52
CA SER A 61 2.14 -9.86 2.88
C SER A 61 2.55 -8.61 2.08
N TYR A 62 1.77 -7.52 2.16
CA TYR A 62 2.03 -6.31 1.38
C TYR A 62 3.37 -5.64 1.69
N CYS A 63 3.95 -5.79 2.89
CA CYS A 63 5.27 -5.22 3.19
C CYS A 63 6.33 -5.70 2.20
N GLY A 64 6.40 -7.02 1.94
CA GLY A 64 7.32 -7.60 0.98
C GLY A 64 6.85 -7.47 -0.47
N SER A 65 5.55 -7.69 -0.74
CA SER A 65 5.04 -7.69 -2.12
C SER A 65 4.97 -6.29 -2.75
N CYS A 66 4.69 -5.25 -1.96
CA CYS A 66 4.41 -3.91 -2.48
C CYS A 66 5.58 -2.92 -2.33
N GLN A 67 6.70 -3.34 -1.71
CA GLN A 67 7.86 -2.48 -1.45
C GLN A 67 8.38 -1.80 -2.73
N ARG A 68 8.47 -2.53 -3.84
CA ARG A 68 8.97 -1.99 -5.11
C ARG A 68 8.08 -0.86 -5.64
N LEU A 69 6.75 -1.02 -5.53
CA LEU A 69 5.81 0.00 -5.95
C LEU A 69 5.88 1.23 -5.04
N LEU A 70 6.05 1.03 -3.74
CA LEU A 70 6.24 2.12 -2.78
C LEU A 70 7.55 2.87 -3.00
N ASN A 71 8.64 2.17 -3.33
CA ASN A 71 9.89 2.83 -3.72
C ASN A 71 9.71 3.69 -4.97
N ARG A 72 8.98 3.20 -5.97
CA ARG A 72 8.64 3.99 -7.16
C ARG A 72 7.79 5.20 -6.82
N LEU A 73 6.79 5.05 -5.94
CA LEU A 73 5.95 6.17 -5.48
C LEU A 73 6.79 7.20 -4.74
N HIS A 74 7.68 6.76 -3.84
CA HIS A 74 8.59 7.62 -3.12
C HIS A 74 9.45 8.44 -4.09
N HIS A 75 10.05 7.79 -5.10
CA HIS A 75 10.84 8.50 -6.12
C HIS A 75 10.03 9.54 -6.90
N ILE A 76 8.77 9.26 -7.24
CA ILE A 76 7.89 10.23 -7.91
C ILE A 76 7.60 11.41 -6.98
N VAL A 77 7.28 11.16 -5.71
CA VAL A 77 6.95 12.20 -4.72
C VAL A 77 8.17 13.08 -4.41
N THR A 78 9.37 12.52 -4.38
CA THR A 78 10.62 13.26 -4.12
C THR A 78 11.29 13.80 -5.39
N ASP A 79 10.64 13.70 -6.55
CA ASP A 79 11.20 14.18 -7.82
C ASP A 79 11.38 15.69 -7.78
N ASN A 80 12.63 16.12 -7.91
CA ASN A 80 13.06 17.51 -7.93
C ASN A 80 13.56 17.96 -9.31
N ILE A 81 13.37 17.13 -10.34
CA ILE A 81 13.85 17.39 -11.70
C ILE A 81 12.69 17.82 -12.60
N SER A 82 11.53 17.18 -12.45
CA SER A 82 10.35 17.51 -13.24
C SER A 82 9.81 18.89 -12.88
N ALA A 83 9.88 19.83 -13.82
CA ALA A 83 9.37 21.18 -13.67
C ALA A 83 8.38 21.53 -14.78
N SER A 84 7.44 22.42 -14.45
CA SER A 84 6.53 23.06 -15.39
C SER A 84 7.27 23.99 -16.35
N GLN A 85 6.55 24.51 -17.35
CA GLN A 85 7.09 25.51 -18.28
C GLN A 85 7.55 26.79 -17.57
N ASP A 86 6.97 27.09 -16.40
CA ASP A 86 7.31 28.23 -15.56
C ASP A 86 8.46 27.94 -14.57
N GLY A 87 9.08 26.77 -14.65
CA GLY A 87 10.20 26.37 -13.78
C GLY A 87 9.79 25.93 -12.37
N VAL A 88 8.50 25.87 -12.06
CA VAL A 88 7.97 25.36 -10.78
C VAL A 88 7.99 23.84 -10.79
N LEU A 89 8.41 23.20 -9.69
CA LEU A 89 8.46 21.75 -9.57
C LEU A 89 7.06 21.12 -9.71
N CYS A 90 6.97 20.06 -10.50
CA CYS A 90 5.71 19.35 -10.72
C CYS A 90 5.18 18.70 -9.44
N ALA A 91 6.07 18.25 -8.56
CA ALA A 91 5.69 17.74 -7.24
C ALA A 91 4.92 18.80 -6.43
N GLU A 92 5.36 20.07 -6.45
CA GLU A 92 4.68 21.18 -5.78
C GLU A 92 3.30 21.43 -6.40
N LEU A 93 3.17 21.36 -7.71
CA LEU A 93 1.90 21.62 -8.39
C LEU A 93 0.89 20.48 -8.25
N VAL A 94 1.34 19.23 -8.10
CA VAL A 94 0.47 18.03 -8.14
C VAL A 94 0.22 17.43 -6.75
N LEU A 95 1.06 17.73 -5.75
CA LEU A 95 0.89 17.26 -4.37
C LEU A 95 0.40 18.40 -3.45
N PRO A 96 -0.85 18.88 -3.61
CA PRO A 96 -1.40 19.93 -2.76
C PRO A 96 -1.56 19.45 -1.32
N VAL A 97 -1.41 20.38 -0.40
CA VAL A 97 -1.40 20.16 1.07
C VAL A 97 -2.81 20.06 1.66
N SER A 98 -3.86 20.31 0.88
CA SER A 98 -5.22 20.34 1.43
C SER A 98 -5.74 18.93 1.68
N GLU A 99 -6.24 18.67 2.89
CA GLU A 99 -6.99 17.45 3.25
C GLU A 99 -8.23 17.22 2.36
N LEU A 100 -8.69 18.25 1.65
CA LEU A 100 -9.80 18.15 0.70
C LEU A 100 -9.36 17.61 -0.67
N MET A 101 -8.05 17.53 -0.94
CA MET A 101 -7.54 17.08 -2.23
C MET A 101 -7.40 15.55 -2.26
N PRO A 102 -7.89 14.89 -3.33
CA PRO A 102 -7.80 13.44 -3.46
C PRO A 102 -6.37 12.89 -3.51
N THR A 103 -5.43 13.67 -4.06
CA THR A 103 -4.00 13.31 -4.10
C THR A 103 -3.41 13.20 -2.70
N TYR A 104 -3.72 14.16 -1.82
CA TYR A 104 -3.35 14.14 -0.40
C TYR A 104 -3.94 12.91 0.29
N ASN A 105 -5.26 12.70 0.16
CA ASN A 105 -5.93 11.60 0.85
C ASN A 105 -5.42 10.22 0.41
N ALA A 106 -5.15 10.05 -0.89
CA ALA A 106 -4.59 8.80 -1.40
C ALA A 106 -3.17 8.56 -0.87
N LEU A 107 -2.30 9.57 -0.89
CA LEU A 107 -0.94 9.43 -0.37
C LEU A 107 -0.93 9.20 1.15
N LYS A 108 -1.76 9.94 1.89
CA LYS A 108 -1.93 9.79 3.33
C LYS A 108 -2.39 8.37 3.69
N PHE A 109 -3.39 7.84 2.99
CA PHE A 109 -3.85 6.46 3.20
C PHE A 109 -2.72 5.43 3.04
N ILE A 110 -1.90 5.58 2.00
CA ILE A 110 -0.76 4.68 1.74
C ILE A 110 0.26 4.77 2.88
N ILE A 111 0.62 5.98 3.29
CA ILE A 111 1.60 6.23 4.36
C ILE A 111 1.10 5.69 5.69
N ASP A 112 -0.16 5.99 6.06
CA ASP A 112 -0.76 5.53 7.32
C ASP A 112 -0.78 4.00 7.40
N ILE A 113 -1.13 3.29 6.30
CA ILE A 113 -1.05 1.83 6.26
C ILE A 113 0.39 1.36 6.42
N TRP A 114 1.33 1.94 5.69
CA TRP A 114 2.73 1.49 5.73
C TRP A 114 3.36 1.65 7.12
N ASP A 115 3.15 2.81 7.74
CA ASP A 115 3.69 3.15 9.06
C ASP A 115 3.02 2.37 10.19
N SER A 116 1.70 2.25 10.17
CA SER A 116 0.95 1.47 11.17
C SER A 116 1.33 -0.02 11.15
N SER A 117 1.75 -0.52 9.99
CA SER A 117 2.19 -1.90 9.80
C SER A 117 3.64 -2.14 10.21
N SER A 118 4.39 -1.09 10.55
CA SER A 118 5.82 -1.17 10.89
C SER A 118 6.66 -1.90 9.82
N CYS A 119 6.28 -1.81 8.53
CA CYS A 119 6.96 -2.53 7.45
C CYS A 119 8.47 -2.20 7.41
N SER A 120 8.86 -0.97 7.78
CA SER A 120 10.25 -0.55 7.85
C SER A 120 11.12 -1.38 8.80
N LYS A 121 10.54 -2.01 9.83
CA LYS A 121 11.25 -2.91 10.75
C LYS A 121 11.45 -4.31 10.18
N CYS A 122 10.68 -4.67 9.16
CA CYS A 122 10.65 -6.01 8.58
C CYS A 122 11.50 -6.13 7.31
N LEU A 123 11.76 -5.02 6.63
CA LEU A 123 12.41 -5.00 5.33
C LEU A 123 13.93 -4.79 5.44
N THR A 124 14.65 -5.23 4.40
CA THR A 124 16.08 -4.96 4.24
C THR A 124 16.34 -3.50 3.86
N ASP A 125 15.57 -2.98 2.91
CA ASP A 125 15.64 -1.61 2.40
C ASP A 125 14.33 -0.86 2.68
N PRO A 126 14.14 -0.32 3.90
CA PRO A 126 12.89 0.31 4.29
C PRO A 126 12.60 1.58 3.49
N VAL A 127 11.35 1.70 3.05
CA VAL A 127 10.82 2.94 2.45
C VAL A 127 10.32 3.82 3.59
N TYR A 128 10.85 5.04 3.68
CA TYR A 128 10.37 6.05 4.63
C TYR A 128 9.74 7.19 3.87
N PHE A 129 8.46 7.43 4.11
CA PHE A 129 7.78 8.62 3.60
C PHE A 129 7.82 9.69 4.69
N ASP A 130 8.46 10.83 4.42
CA ASP A 130 8.27 12.01 5.26
C ASP A 130 7.09 12.80 4.71
N LEU A 131 5.99 12.89 5.47
CA LEU A 131 4.84 13.72 5.09
C LEU A 131 5.20 15.20 4.92
N LYS A 132 6.38 15.64 5.39
CA LYS A 132 6.94 16.97 5.08
C LYS A 132 7.24 17.18 3.59
N PHE A 133 7.29 16.13 2.77
CA PHE A 133 7.36 16.24 1.31
C PHE A 133 6.07 16.79 0.68
N LEU A 134 4.98 16.91 1.44
CA LEU A 134 3.79 17.64 1.02
C LEU A 134 4.08 19.13 1.06
N LEU A 135 4.67 19.62 -0.03
CA LEU A 135 5.16 20.99 -0.16
C LEU A 135 3.98 21.98 -0.20
N PRO A 136 4.06 23.12 0.50
CA PRO A 136 3.07 24.19 0.39
C PRO A 136 3.06 24.73 -1.04
N SER A 137 1.95 24.52 -1.72
CA SER A 137 1.75 24.96 -3.10
C SER A 137 0.71 26.07 -3.17
N SER A 138 1.03 27.11 -3.94
CA SER A 138 0.10 28.15 -4.34
C SER A 138 -0.84 27.60 -5.42
N SER A 139 -2.08 27.31 -5.03
CA SER A 139 -3.28 27.28 -5.89
C SER A 139 -3.05 26.73 -7.31
N SER A 140 -2.83 25.42 -7.44
CA SER A 140 -2.97 24.71 -8.71
C SER A 140 -4.33 23.99 -8.77
N THR A 141 -5.02 24.12 -9.90
CA THR A 141 -6.22 23.35 -10.20
C THR A 141 -5.78 22.01 -10.81
N ILE A 142 -5.75 20.96 -9.99
CA ILE A 142 -5.60 19.60 -10.53
C ILE A 142 -6.91 19.24 -11.24
N ASP A 143 -6.81 18.76 -12.48
CA ASP A 143 -7.92 18.09 -13.14
C ASP A 143 -8.20 16.75 -12.42
N LEU A 144 -9.17 16.82 -11.51
CA LEU A 144 -9.64 15.72 -10.69
C LEU A 144 -10.08 14.54 -11.54
N HIS A 145 -10.78 14.79 -12.65
CA HIS A 145 -11.29 13.74 -13.52
C HIS A 145 -10.14 12.94 -14.12
N HIS A 146 -9.14 13.64 -14.66
CA HIS A 146 -7.96 13.00 -15.23
C HIS A 146 -7.13 12.28 -14.16
N PHE A 147 -7.03 12.82 -12.94
CA PHE A 147 -6.38 12.12 -11.83
C PHE A 147 -7.06 10.77 -11.54
N TYR A 148 -8.38 10.75 -11.40
CA TYR A 148 -9.14 9.52 -11.12
C TYR A 148 -9.05 8.50 -12.24
N GLU A 149 -9.16 8.92 -13.50
CA GLU A 149 -9.03 8.00 -14.63
C GLU A 149 -7.68 7.27 -14.62
N ASN A 150 -6.60 8.02 -14.37
CA ASN A 150 -5.25 7.45 -14.36
C ASN A 150 -5.02 6.58 -13.13
N LEU A 151 -5.61 6.92 -11.98
CA LEU A 151 -5.64 6.05 -10.81
C LEU A 151 -6.32 4.71 -11.11
N VAL A 152 -7.48 4.73 -11.78
CA VAL A 152 -8.18 3.51 -12.19
C VAL A 152 -7.38 2.75 -13.25
N LYS A 153 -6.71 3.42 -14.19
CA LYS A 153 -5.83 2.77 -15.17
C LYS A 153 -4.66 2.06 -14.49
N GLY A 154 -4.02 2.68 -13.50
CA GLY A 154 -2.98 2.06 -12.68
C GLY A 154 -3.49 0.82 -11.96
N ALA A 155 -4.65 0.93 -11.29
CA ALA A 155 -5.29 -0.19 -10.63
C ALA A 155 -5.61 -1.37 -11.58
N LYS A 156 -6.08 -1.08 -12.80
CA LYS A 156 -6.37 -2.11 -13.82
C LYS A 156 -5.12 -2.75 -14.42
N ARG A 157 -4.00 -2.03 -14.48
CA ARG A 157 -2.72 -2.55 -14.98
C ARG A 157 -1.99 -3.42 -13.97
N PHE A 158 -2.35 -3.33 -12.69
CA PHE A 158 -1.71 -4.10 -11.65
C PHE A 158 -1.92 -5.60 -11.88
N ASP A 159 -0.84 -6.28 -12.24
CA ASP A 159 -0.77 -7.73 -12.35
C ASP A 159 -0.19 -8.31 -11.04
N VAL A 160 -1.03 -9.01 -10.28
CA VAL A 160 -0.63 -9.67 -9.02
C VAL A 160 0.57 -10.59 -9.22
N SER A 161 0.66 -11.26 -10.38
CA SER A 161 1.72 -12.22 -10.66
C SER A 161 3.09 -11.58 -10.88
N ALA A 162 3.13 -10.28 -11.22
CA ALA A 162 4.37 -9.51 -11.38
C ALA A 162 4.97 -9.05 -10.04
N TYR A 163 4.22 -9.17 -8.95
CA TYR A 163 4.64 -8.76 -7.60
C TYR A 163 4.44 -9.88 -6.58
N PRO A 164 5.09 -11.04 -6.77
CA PRO A 164 5.06 -12.09 -5.77
C PRO A 164 5.69 -11.59 -4.47
N SER A 165 5.27 -12.16 -3.34
CA SER A 165 5.94 -11.91 -2.07
C SER A 165 7.37 -12.42 -2.14
N GLU A 166 8.33 -11.51 -2.37
CA GLU A 166 9.74 -11.88 -2.44
C GLU A 166 10.29 -12.05 -1.02
N PRO A 167 10.75 -13.26 -0.63
CA PRO A 167 11.34 -13.47 0.70
C PRO A 167 12.57 -12.58 0.94
N THR A 168 13.26 -12.21 -0.14
CA THR A 168 14.45 -11.35 -0.17
C THR A 168 14.17 -9.90 0.21
N ALA A 169 12.91 -9.45 0.11
CA ALA A 169 12.50 -8.12 0.56
C ALA A 169 12.68 -7.94 2.07
N TYR A 170 12.52 -9.03 2.83
CA TYR A 170 12.57 -9.03 4.28
C TYR A 170 14.00 -9.13 4.81
N ASN A 171 14.27 -8.53 5.97
CA ASN A 171 15.55 -8.66 6.65
C ASN A 171 15.73 -10.07 7.27
N ASN A 172 16.96 -10.41 7.64
CA ASN A 172 17.31 -11.74 8.14
C ASN A 172 16.47 -12.19 9.36
N LEU A 173 16.10 -11.26 10.25
CA LEU A 173 15.28 -11.57 11.42
C LEU A 173 13.86 -11.97 11.01
N THR A 174 13.27 -11.20 10.11
CA THR A 174 11.90 -11.43 9.62
C THR A 174 11.82 -12.69 8.77
N GLN A 175 12.81 -12.92 7.90
CA GLN A 175 12.92 -14.18 7.16
C GLN A 175 12.99 -15.39 8.11
N ARG A 176 13.81 -15.30 9.16
CA ARG A 176 13.92 -16.37 10.17
C ARG A 176 12.60 -16.59 10.91
N PHE A 177 11.88 -15.53 11.25
CA PHE A 177 10.55 -15.64 11.84
C PHE A 177 9.59 -16.39 10.93
N PHE A 178 9.51 -16.03 9.65
CA PHE A 178 8.63 -16.73 8.70
C PHE A 178 9.03 -18.20 8.50
N GLN A 179 10.33 -18.51 8.48
CA GLN A 179 10.80 -19.91 8.42
C GLN A 179 10.38 -20.72 9.65
N LEU A 180 10.44 -20.13 10.85
CA LEU A 180 9.99 -20.80 12.08
C LEU A 180 8.47 -20.98 12.08
N LEU A 181 7.73 -19.95 11.66
CA LEU A 181 6.27 -20.00 11.53
C LEU A 181 5.84 -21.09 10.55
N ASP A 182 6.48 -21.19 9.39
CA ASP A 182 6.21 -22.23 8.39
C ASP A 182 6.44 -23.65 8.96
N LYS A 183 7.54 -23.85 9.69
CA LYS A 183 7.82 -25.11 10.40
C LYS A 183 6.75 -25.42 11.45
N THR A 184 6.32 -24.42 12.21
CA THR A 184 5.27 -24.57 13.23
C THR A 184 3.92 -24.92 12.59
N ILE A 185 3.53 -24.24 11.51
CA ILE A 185 2.30 -24.54 10.76
C ILE A 185 2.37 -25.95 10.16
N THR A 186 3.50 -26.32 9.59
CA THR A 186 3.73 -27.67 9.06
C THR A 186 3.57 -28.73 10.16
N CYS A 187 4.15 -28.47 11.34
CA CYS A 187 3.96 -29.34 12.50
C CYS A 187 2.48 -29.46 12.88
N PHE A 188 1.76 -28.35 13.01
CA PHE A 188 0.33 -28.38 13.33
C PHE A 188 -0.51 -29.12 12.28
N ASN A 189 -0.24 -28.93 10.99
CA ASN A 189 -0.97 -29.59 9.90
C ASN A 189 -0.85 -31.12 9.95
N LEU A 190 0.25 -31.67 10.49
CA LEU A 190 0.39 -33.11 10.71
C LEU A 190 -0.60 -33.64 11.76
N TYR A 191 -0.96 -32.84 12.75
CA TYR A 191 -1.88 -33.24 13.82
C TYR A 191 -3.35 -32.87 13.51
N ILE A 192 -3.59 -31.79 12.77
CA ILE A 192 -4.94 -31.34 12.40
C ILE A 192 -5.59 -32.33 11.40
N ASN A 193 -4.84 -32.86 10.43
CA ASN A 193 -5.39 -33.85 9.49
C ASN A 193 -5.80 -35.18 10.15
N TYR A 194 -5.35 -35.44 11.37
CA TYR A 194 -5.60 -36.67 12.11
C TYR A 194 -6.51 -36.51 13.34
N SER A 195 -7.06 -35.31 13.60
CA SER A 195 -7.85 -35.05 14.80
C SER A 195 -9.24 -34.47 14.48
N ALA A 196 -10.28 -35.09 15.03
CA ALA A 196 -11.62 -34.49 15.18
C ALA A 196 -11.67 -33.49 16.37
N SER A 197 -10.54 -33.27 17.04
CA SER A 197 -10.39 -32.46 18.24
C SER A 197 -9.77 -31.10 17.93
N SER A 198 -10.17 -30.09 18.71
CA SER A 198 -9.72 -28.71 18.55
C SER A 198 -8.21 -28.58 18.79
N LEU A 199 -7.53 -27.76 17.95
CA LEU A 199 -6.12 -27.39 18.14
C LEU A 199 -5.85 -26.78 19.54
N LEU A 200 -6.87 -26.16 20.13
CA LEU A 200 -6.82 -25.52 21.45
C LEU A 200 -7.21 -26.47 22.59
N ASP A 201 -7.35 -27.77 22.33
CA ASP A 201 -7.65 -28.72 23.39
C ASP A 201 -6.45 -28.83 24.34
N SER A 202 -6.74 -28.66 25.64
CA SER A 202 -5.76 -28.71 26.74
C SER A 202 -4.94 -29.99 26.80
N PHE A 203 -5.40 -31.08 26.15
CA PHE A 203 -4.63 -32.32 25.99
C PHE A 203 -3.41 -32.19 25.05
N ASN A 204 -3.42 -31.25 24.10
CA ASN A 204 -2.36 -31.08 23.10
C ASN A 204 -1.21 -30.18 23.57
N PHE A 205 -1.39 -29.47 24.68
CA PHE A 205 -0.35 -28.65 25.30
C PHE A 205 -0.06 -29.21 26.69
N PRO A 206 0.95 -30.09 26.86
CA PRO A 206 1.30 -30.57 28.19
C PRO A 206 1.58 -29.38 29.11
N GLY A 207 0.96 -29.39 30.28
CA GLY A 207 1.18 -28.39 31.31
C GLY A 207 2.67 -28.28 31.65
N VAL A 208 3.09 -27.08 32.04
CA VAL A 208 4.49 -26.72 32.37
C VAL A 208 5.10 -27.69 33.40
N ASP A 209 4.25 -28.34 34.20
CA ASP A 209 4.61 -29.32 35.24
C ASP A 209 5.24 -30.63 34.70
N LEU A 210 5.21 -30.88 33.38
CA LEU A 210 5.81 -32.05 32.73
C LEU A 210 7.19 -31.78 32.09
N ILE A 211 7.72 -30.56 32.22
CA ILE A 211 8.98 -30.12 31.55
C ILE A 211 10.15 -30.04 32.55
N GLU A 212 10.02 -30.47 33.80
CA GLU A 212 11.18 -30.62 34.68
C GLU A 212 11.98 -31.90 34.37
N PRO A 213 13.29 -31.80 34.11
CA PRO A 213 14.15 -32.97 34.00
C PRO A 213 14.27 -33.60 35.39
N GLN A 214 13.88 -34.88 35.52
CA GLN A 214 14.30 -35.65 36.68
C GLN A 214 15.82 -35.74 36.66
N GLY A 215 16.44 -35.25 37.74
CA GLY A 215 17.89 -35.25 37.96
C GLY A 215 18.51 -36.64 38.04
#